data_AF-A0A8S8ZPQ7-F1
#
_entry.id   AF-A0A8S8ZPQ7-F1
#
_cell.length_a   1.000
_cell.length_b   1.000
_cell.length_c   1.000
_cell.angle_alpha   90.00
_cell.angle_beta   90.00
_cell.angle_gamma   90.00
#
_symmetry.space_group_name_H-M   'P 1'
#
loop_
_entity.id
_entity.type
_entity.pdbx_description
1 polymer ?
#
loop_
_entity_poly.entity_id
_entity_poly.type
_entity_poly.pdbx_seq_one_letter_code
_entity_poly.pdbx_strand_id
1 'polypeptide(L)'
;MRMSVSRPSLHILTRPILSSRTNCSFTAPSTAMASNSTLAGNGSSETSTYKPRYVDIGINLADPIFRGHYHGKPRHPDDLADVVQRAIDVGCTKLIVTGSSFKSSRDALKIAKEFPQHIYTTAGIHPCSSSIFSTSHHLHHDESGSESESAAPETTTTTTTTTTTAAAADTASVPIPICSADPDPLAPQPEDPSLIDHVRTPQLISNLSDLITTSRDAGLIAFGEFGLDYDRLHYCSRTVQLHSFRAQLRLAASLTPQLPLFLHSRAAHRDFVDCLKEAFGEKLERLEKGGVVHSFTGTLEEMKELMDLGLFIGVNGCSFKTAENCAVVKEIRLDRIMLETDGPWCEVRGGHEGWKYLVQYYQREREVREKKEREDAEAKAKADEEARKQKEEEQAAKKLAEVSLNSNEAEPQSQAESGTGTPASADASGTSTPGGQGQKRERRKKQPQPPQQKKNAKKESEVPERFKVVKKEKWEEGAMVKGRNEPCTIERIAIIVAEIKGTTVEEVCEAAWANTIKVFGVE
;
A
#
# COMPACT_ATOMS: atom_id res chain seq x y z
N MET A 1 55.78 -42.56 41.76
CA MET A 1 55.39 -43.99 41.71
C MET A 1 54.68 -44.21 40.38
N ARG A 2 55.22 -45.09 39.52
CA ARG A 2 54.69 -45.47 38.20
C ARG A 2 53.38 -46.26 38.36
N MET A 3 52.51 -46.22 37.35
CA MET A 3 51.67 -47.29 36.76
C MET A 3 50.64 -46.59 35.86
N SER A 4 50.11 -47.09 34.74
CA SER A 4 50.39 -48.17 33.80
C SER A 4 49.29 -48.01 32.72
N VAL A 5 49.63 -48.27 31.47
CA VAL A 5 48.75 -48.17 30.29
C VAL A 5 47.74 -49.32 30.26
N SER A 6 46.51 -49.10 29.76
CA SER A 6 45.79 -50.13 28.97
C SER A 6 44.67 -49.54 28.11
N ARG A 7 44.73 -49.82 26.80
CA ARG A 7 43.59 -49.78 25.84
C ARG A 7 42.85 -51.13 25.87
N PRO A 8 41.60 -51.18 25.37
CA PRO A 8 41.29 -52.08 24.23
C PRO A 8 40.33 -51.41 23.22
N SER A 9 40.61 -51.39 21.91
CA SER A 9 40.36 -52.42 20.86
C SER A 9 38.96 -52.37 20.23
N LEU A 10 38.96 -51.98 18.94
CA LEU A 10 37.87 -52.13 17.97
C LEU A 10 37.43 -53.59 17.84
N HIS A 11 36.11 -53.81 17.75
CA HIS A 11 35.54 -54.97 17.08
C HIS A 11 34.62 -54.54 15.95
N ILE A 12 35.06 -54.84 14.72
CA ILE A 12 34.27 -54.94 13.49
C ILE A 12 33.55 -56.28 13.53
N LEU A 13 32.23 -56.31 13.29
CA LEU A 13 31.50 -57.50 12.82
C LEU A 13 30.25 -57.07 12.02
N THR A 14 30.40 -57.17 10.69
CA THR A 14 29.49 -57.77 9.69
C THR A 14 27.95 -57.70 9.83
N ARG A 15 27.32 -57.25 8.74
CA ARG A 15 25.88 -57.41 8.38
C ARG A 15 25.40 -58.88 8.44
N PRO A 16 24.07 -59.08 8.52
CA PRO A 16 23.41 -59.62 7.32
C PRO A 16 22.12 -58.89 6.91
N ILE A 17 21.77 -59.16 5.65
CA ILE A 17 20.70 -58.63 4.80
C ILE A 17 19.47 -59.55 4.90
N LEU A 18 18.25 -59.00 4.85
CA LEU A 18 17.05 -59.51 4.14
C LEU A 18 15.93 -58.42 4.28
N SER A 19 15.57 -57.69 3.22
CA SER A 19 14.59 -58.01 2.16
C SER A 19 13.12 -57.81 2.56
N SER A 20 12.52 -56.68 2.17
CA SER A 20 11.30 -56.70 1.36
C SER A 20 11.12 -55.37 0.61
N ARG A 21 10.96 -55.50 -0.71
CA ARG A 21 10.86 -54.46 -1.72
C ARG A 21 9.48 -53.80 -1.73
N THR A 22 9.45 -52.52 -2.10
CA THR A 22 8.55 -52.02 -3.15
C THR A 22 9.25 -50.87 -3.89
N ASN A 23 9.51 -51.11 -5.18
CA ASN A 23 10.10 -50.19 -6.16
C ASN A 23 9.07 -49.12 -6.56
N CYS A 24 9.53 -47.90 -6.79
CA CYS A 24 9.27 -47.24 -8.08
C CYS A 24 10.34 -46.16 -8.34
N SER A 25 11.10 -46.37 -9.40
CA SER A 25 12.20 -45.56 -9.89
C SER A 25 11.70 -44.38 -10.73
N PHE A 26 12.16 -43.16 -10.45
CA PHE A 26 12.15 -42.07 -11.42
C PHE A 26 13.59 -41.76 -11.84
N THR A 27 13.90 -42.16 -13.07
CA THR A 27 15.10 -41.81 -13.82
C THR A 27 14.96 -40.39 -14.38
N ALA A 28 15.97 -39.56 -14.20
CA ALA A 28 16.15 -38.32 -14.95
C ALA A 28 16.45 -38.61 -16.43
N PRO A 29 16.02 -37.75 -17.37
CA PRO A 29 16.63 -37.73 -18.69
C PRO A 29 17.35 -36.40 -18.99
N SER A 30 18.50 -36.62 -19.61
CA SER A 30 19.39 -35.67 -20.28
C SER A 30 18.77 -35.06 -21.54
N THR A 31 19.28 -33.89 -21.87
CA THR A 31 19.26 -33.15 -23.15
C THR A 31 19.07 -33.95 -24.44
N ALA A 32 18.17 -33.49 -25.30
CA ALA A 32 18.22 -33.70 -26.75
C ALA A 32 17.66 -32.46 -27.49
N MET A 33 18.43 -31.94 -28.44
CA MET A 33 17.98 -30.98 -29.44
C MET A 33 17.22 -31.69 -30.58
N ALA A 34 16.11 -31.11 -31.01
CA ALA A 34 15.53 -31.25 -32.36
C ALA A 34 14.54 -30.09 -32.59
N SER A 35 14.84 -29.12 -33.45
CA SER A 35 14.44 -29.06 -34.87
C SER A 35 13.06 -28.42 -35.09
N ASN A 36 13.07 -27.26 -35.72
CA ASN A 36 11.92 -26.47 -36.20
C ASN A 36 10.88 -27.31 -36.96
N SER A 37 9.60 -27.08 -36.65
CA SER A 37 8.52 -27.20 -37.64
C SER A 37 7.59 -26.00 -37.52
N THR A 38 7.60 -25.19 -38.58
CA THR A 38 6.77 -24.01 -38.81
C THR A 38 5.30 -24.42 -38.97
N LEU A 39 4.43 -23.91 -38.11
CA LEU A 39 2.99 -23.81 -38.38
C LEU A 39 2.57 -22.39 -38.01
N ALA A 40 2.37 -21.58 -39.05
CA ALA A 40 1.85 -20.23 -38.97
C ALA A 40 0.41 -20.27 -38.46
N GLY A 41 0.24 -20.05 -37.16
CA GLY A 41 -1.03 -19.67 -36.56
C GLY A 41 -1.12 -18.15 -36.53
N ASN A 42 -2.11 -17.59 -37.21
CA ASN A 42 -2.49 -16.19 -37.15
C ASN A 42 -3.00 -15.88 -35.72
N GLY A 43 -2.08 -15.63 -34.80
CA GLY A 43 -2.38 -15.16 -33.45
C GLY A 43 -2.23 -13.66 -33.42
N SER A 44 -3.36 -12.94 -33.33
CA SER A 44 -3.38 -11.57 -32.86
C SER A 44 -2.61 -11.53 -31.53
N SER A 45 -1.46 -10.84 -31.53
CA SER A 45 -0.68 -10.54 -30.33
C SER A 45 -1.51 -9.65 -29.42
N GLU A 46 -2.41 -10.24 -28.64
CA GLU A 46 -2.92 -9.61 -27.43
C GLU A 46 -1.73 -9.41 -26.51
N THR A 47 -1.23 -8.18 -26.46
CA THR A 47 -0.29 -7.76 -25.42
C THR A 47 -1.02 -7.93 -24.09
N SER A 48 -0.76 -9.04 -23.39
CA SER A 48 -1.23 -9.28 -22.04
C SER A 48 -0.82 -8.08 -21.17
N THR A 49 -1.78 -7.25 -20.77
CA THR A 49 -1.54 -6.14 -19.85
C THR A 49 -1.06 -6.71 -18.52
N TYR A 50 0.18 -6.38 -18.13
CA TYR A 50 0.75 -6.78 -16.84
C TYR A 50 -0.19 -6.36 -15.70
N LYS A 51 -0.48 -7.29 -14.79
CA LYS A 51 -1.24 -7.02 -13.56
C LYS A 51 -0.26 -6.99 -12.40
N PRO A 52 -0.04 -5.82 -11.78
CA PRO A 52 0.91 -5.72 -10.69
C PRO A 52 0.43 -6.52 -9.47
N ARG A 53 1.41 -7.07 -8.74
CA ARG A 53 1.21 -7.78 -7.49
C ARG A 53 2.10 -7.17 -6.42
N TYR A 54 1.54 -6.88 -5.26
CA TYR A 54 2.24 -6.23 -4.16
C TYR A 54 2.10 -7.02 -2.87
N VAL A 55 3.16 -6.93 -2.07
CA VAL A 55 3.10 -7.17 -0.64
C VAL A 55 3.43 -5.84 0.03
N ASP A 56 2.55 -5.37 0.92
CA ASP A 56 2.87 -4.25 1.81
C ASP A 56 3.54 -4.82 3.06
N ILE A 57 4.87 -4.68 3.17
CA ILE A 57 5.62 -5.28 4.29
C ILE A 57 5.42 -4.55 5.61
N GLY A 58 4.81 -3.35 5.61
CA GLY A 58 4.67 -2.52 6.79
C GLY A 58 3.41 -1.68 6.73
N ILE A 59 2.34 -2.19 7.34
CA ILE A 59 1.07 -1.47 7.50
C ILE A 59 0.57 -1.53 8.94
N ASN A 60 0.13 -0.40 9.49
CA ASN A 60 -0.32 -0.31 10.88
C ASN A 60 -1.85 -0.48 11.01
N LEU A 61 -2.44 -1.54 10.44
CA LEU A 61 -3.89 -1.76 10.46
C LEU A 61 -4.50 -1.90 11.87
N ALA A 62 -3.68 -2.19 12.87
CA ALA A 62 -4.09 -2.18 14.28
C ALA A 62 -4.30 -0.77 14.85
N ASP A 63 -3.94 0.29 14.12
CA ASP A 63 -4.22 1.66 14.53
C ASP A 63 -5.74 1.91 14.54
N PRO A 64 -6.31 2.49 15.62
CA PRO A 64 -7.75 2.74 15.73
C PRO A 64 -8.35 3.60 14.61
N ILE A 65 -7.53 4.35 13.86
CA ILE A 65 -7.96 5.18 12.73
C ILE A 65 -8.59 4.36 11.59
N PHE A 66 -8.17 3.10 11.42
CA PHE A 66 -8.75 2.18 10.43
C PHE A 66 -10.07 1.57 10.91
N ARG A 67 -10.39 1.74 12.19
CA ARG A 67 -11.70 1.44 12.79
C ARG A 67 -12.53 2.73 13.01
N GLY A 68 -12.15 3.84 12.38
CA GLY A 68 -12.84 5.12 12.46
C GLY A 68 -12.67 5.92 13.76
N HIS A 69 -11.70 5.56 14.61
CA HIS A 69 -11.43 6.24 15.88
C HIS A 69 -10.20 7.14 15.76
N TYR A 70 -10.37 8.44 16.00
CA TYR A 70 -9.31 9.45 15.88
C TYR A 70 -9.13 10.16 17.22
N HIS A 71 -7.95 10.03 17.83
CA HIS A 71 -7.66 10.59 19.16
C HIS A 71 -8.72 10.18 20.19
N GLY A 72 -9.03 8.88 20.24
CA GLY A 72 -10.04 8.30 21.14
C GLY A 72 -11.50 8.65 20.82
N LYS A 73 -11.78 9.38 19.72
CA LYS A 73 -13.15 9.78 19.35
C LYS A 73 -13.61 9.07 18.09
N PRO A 74 -14.81 8.44 18.08
CA PRO A 74 -15.37 7.87 16.86
C PRO A 74 -15.71 9.00 15.87
N ARG A 75 -15.34 8.84 14.60
CA ARG A 75 -15.57 9.84 13.52
C ARG A 75 -16.37 9.27 12.36
N HIS A 76 -16.22 8.00 12.08
CA HIS A 76 -17.00 7.27 11.09
C HIS A 76 -17.11 5.80 11.53
N PRO A 77 -18.03 5.01 10.92
CA PRO A 77 -18.08 3.57 11.12
C PRO A 77 -16.74 2.90 10.82
N ASP A 78 -16.55 1.71 11.37
CA ASP A 78 -15.44 0.85 11.02
C ASP A 78 -15.44 0.55 9.51
N ASP A 79 -14.31 0.81 8.85
CA ASP A 79 -14.12 0.61 7.42
C ASP A 79 -12.88 -0.22 7.09
N LEU A 80 -12.35 -0.98 8.06
CA LEU A 80 -11.15 -1.81 7.87
C LEU A 80 -11.31 -2.80 6.71
N ALA A 81 -12.48 -3.43 6.58
CA ALA A 81 -12.75 -4.35 5.48
C ALA A 81 -12.66 -3.66 4.10
N ASP A 82 -13.17 -2.43 3.98
CA ASP A 82 -13.07 -1.65 2.75
C ASP A 82 -11.62 -1.24 2.47
N VAL A 83 -10.82 -0.93 3.49
CA VAL A 83 -9.38 -0.64 3.36
C VAL A 83 -8.64 -1.84 2.79
N VAL A 84 -8.90 -3.04 3.33
CA VAL A 84 -8.30 -4.30 2.84
C VAL A 84 -8.77 -4.58 1.41
N GLN A 85 -10.05 -4.40 1.11
CA GLN A 85 -10.58 -4.64 -0.24
C GLN A 85 -9.95 -3.69 -1.27
N ARG A 86 -9.81 -2.39 -0.95
CA ARG A 86 -9.11 -1.43 -1.82
C ARG A 86 -7.65 -1.82 -2.07
N ALA A 87 -6.97 -2.42 -1.09
CA ALA A 87 -5.62 -2.96 -1.27
C ALA A 87 -5.62 -4.11 -2.31
N ILE A 88 -6.55 -5.05 -2.18
CA ILE A 88 -6.69 -6.18 -3.10
C ILE A 88 -7.01 -5.68 -4.52
N ASP A 89 -7.88 -4.68 -4.65
CA ASP A 89 -8.29 -4.11 -5.95
C ASP A 89 -7.13 -3.49 -6.75
N VAL A 90 -6.06 -3.06 -6.07
CA VAL A 90 -4.83 -2.58 -6.73
C VAL A 90 -3.79 -3.68 -6.96
N GLY A 91 -4.04 -4.90 -6.49
CA GLY A 91 -3.11 -6.03 -6.55
C GLY A 91 -2.25 -6.22 -5.29
N CYS A 92 -2.49 -5.44 -4.23
CA CYS A 92 -1.84 -5.63 -2.93
C CYS A 92 -2.58 -6.71 -2.15
N THR A 93 -2.16 -7.95 -2.36
CA THR A 93 -2.89 -9.15 -1.90
C THR A 93 -2.38 -9.68 -0.57
N LYS A 94 -1.24 -9.16 -0.09
CA LYS A 94 -0.60 -9.56 1.16
C LYS A 94 -0.18 -8.33 1.94
N LEU A 95 -0.54 -8.30 3.21
CA LEU A 95 -0.34 -7.18 4.12
C LEU A 95 0.33 -7.70 5.38
N ILE A 96 1.48 -7.16 5.76
CA ILE A 96 2.16 -7.48 7.01
C ILE A 96 1.81 -6.39 8.02
N VAL A 97 0.95 -6.73 8.97
CA VAL A 97 0.49 -5.82 10.02
C VAL A 97 1.50 -5.76 11.15
N THR A 98 2.02 -4.56 11.40
CA THR A 98 3.12 -4.34 12.33
C THR A 98 2.67 -4.45 13.79
N GLY A 99 3.32 -5.34 14.54
CA GLY A 99 3.23 -5.44 16.00
C GLY A 99 4.40 -4.71 16.67
N SER A 100 4.12 -3.62 17.37
CA SER A 100 5.13 -2.71 17.99
C SER A 100 5.17 -2.78 19.52
N SER A 101 4.26 -3.52 20.14
CA SER A 101 4.12 -3.73 21.58
C SER A 101 3.39 -5.05 21.82
N PHE A 102 3.28 -5.53 23.06
CA PHE A 102 2.44 -6.69 23.38
C PHE A 102 0.98 -6.49 22.95
N LYS A 103 0.43 -5.28 23.18
CA LYS A 103 -0.95 -4.96 22.83
C LYS A 103 -1.14 -4.95 21.32
N SER A 104 -0.35 -4.13 20.60
CA SER A 104 -0.47 -4.02 19.14
C SER A 104 -0.16 -5.32 18.42
N SER A 105 0.77 -6.15 18.92
CA SER A 105 1.02 -7.48 18.36
C SER A 105 -0.20 -8.41 18.51
N ARG A 106 -0.88 -8.39 19.66
CA ARG A 106 -2.13 -9.16 19.86
C ARG A 106 -3.27 -8.64 19.00
N ASP A 107 -3.38 -7.32 18.83
CA ASP A 107 -4.40 -6.71 17.98
C ASP A 107 -4.15 -7.01 16.50
N ALA A 108 -2.89 -6.99 16.04
CA ALA A 108 -2.51 -7.45 14.70
C ALA A 108 -2.92 -8.92 14.47
N LEU A 109 -2.66 -9.80 15.44
CA LEU A 109 -3.04 -11.21 15.36
C LEU A 109 -4.57 -11.43 15.30
N LYS A 110 -5.37 -10.55 15.91
CA LYS A 110 -6.83 -10.59 15.76
C LYS A 110 -7.22 -10.24 14.33
N ILE A 111 -6.61 -9.20 13.76
CA ILE A 111 -6.86 -8.78 12.38
C ILE A 111 -6.45 -9.88 11.39
N ALA A 112 -5.33 -10.58 11.61
CA ALA A 112 -4.93 -11.72 10.78
C ALA A 112 -5.96 -12.85 10.76
N LYS A 113 -6.67 -13.08 11.87
CA LYS A 113 -7.78 -14.04 11.94
C LYS A 113 -9.04 -13.56 11.23
N GLU A 114 -9.28 -12.24 11.16
CA GLU A 114 -10.41 -11.65 10.43
C GLU A 114 -10.23 -11.77 8.91
N PHE A 115 -9.00 -11.68 8.42
CA PHE A 115 -8.67 -11.72 6.99
C PHE A 115 -7.64 -12.83 6.67
N PRO A 116 -8.01 -14.11 6.86
CA PRO A 116 -7.12 -15.22 6.57
C PRO A 116 -6.72 -15.18 5.09
N GLN A 117 -5.46 -15.50 4.78
CA GLN A 117 -4.81 -15.46 3.44
C GLN A 117 -4.25 -14.10 3.00
N HIS A 118 -4.78 -12.98 3.52
CA HIS A 118 -4.33 -11.65 3.13
C HIS A 118 -3.44 -10.97 4.17
N ILE A 119 -3.66 -11.26 5.45
CA ILE A 119 -2.98 -10.57 6.53
C ILE A 119 -2.04 -11.51 7.28
N TYR A 120 -0.80 -11.04 7.42
CA TYR A 120 0.24 -11.60 8.25
C TYR A 120 0.65 -10.57 9.30
N THR A 121 1.42 -10.96 10.30
CA THR A 121 1.81 -10.04 11.38
C THR A 121 3.26 -10.19 11.80
N THR A 122 3.73 -9.16 12.49
CA THR A 122 4.96 -9.19 13.26
C THR A 122 4.63 -9.16 14.76
N ALA A 123 5.59 -9.51 15.63
CA ALA A 123 5.52 -9.15 17.05
C ALA A 123 6.89 -8.76 17.58
N GLY A 124 6.95 -7.65 18.33
CA GLY A 124 8.18 -7.08 18.88
C GLY A 124 7.86 -5.90 19.79
N ILE A 125 8.89 -5.36 20.46
CA ILE A 125 8.78 -4.13 21.25
C ILE A 125 9.60 -3.03 20.56
N HIS A 126 8.88 -2.05 20.01
CA HIS A 126 9.44 -0.90 19.31
C HIS A 126 10.27 -0.02 20.27
N PRO A 127 11.29 0.73 19.79
CA PRO A 127 12.05 1.68 20.62
C PRO A 127 11.17 2.63 21.44
N CYS A 128 10.11 3.22 20.87
CA CYS A 128 9.19 4.08 21.63
C CYS A 128 8.39 3.36 22.73
N SER A 129 8.21 2.04 22.62
CA SER A 129 7.51 1.21 23.61
C SER A 129 8.48 0.49 24.55
N SER A 130 9.78 0.74 24.43
CA SER A 130 10.82 0.08 25.24
C SER A 130 10.93 0.63 26.66
N SER A 131 10.16 1.66 27.01
CA SER A 131 10.05 2.16 28.39
C SER A 131 9.63 1.06 29.38
N ILE A 132 8.95 0.00 28.94
CA ILE A 132 8.59 -1.17 29.78
C ILE A 132 9.82 -1.90 30.35
N PHE A 133 11.00 -1.72 29.75
CA PHE A 133 12.28 -2.24 30.23
C PHE A 133 12.94 -1.32 31.27
N SER A 134 12.28 -0.22 31.64
CA SER A 134 12.74 0.72 32.65
C SER A 134 12.00 0.53 33.99
N THR A 135 12.69 0.76 35.10
CA THR A 135 12.09 0.80 36.45
C THR A 135 11.12 1.97 36.64
N SER A 136 11.26 3.02 35.84
CA SER A 136 10.45 4.24 35.88
C SER A 136 9.07 4.12 35.21
N HIS A 137 8.70 2.95 34.70
CA HIS A 137 7.46 2.72 33.94
C HIS A 137 6.14 2.98 34.71
N HIS A 138 6.21 3.49 35.95
CA HIS A 138 5.04 3.86 36.74
C HIS A 138 4.58 5.31 36.53
N LEU A 139 5.27 6.12 35.72
CA LEU A 139 5.03 7.57 35.68
C LEU A 139 4.44 8.15 34.38
N HIS A 140 4.28 7.39 33.29
CA HIS A 140 3.68 7.92 32.07
C HIS A 140 2.64 6.98 31.47
N HIS A 141 1.44 7.53 31.28
CA HIS A 141 0.23 6.94 30.72
C HIS A 141 0.49 6.02 29.52
N ASP A 142 0.15 4.73 29.67
CA ASP A 142 -0.39 3.94 28.57
C ASP A 142 -1.72 4.59 28.16
N GLU A 143 -1.80 5.12 26.94
CA GLU A 143 -3.11 5.25 26.30
C GLU A 143 -3.60 3.85 25.89
N SER A 144 -4.80 3.52 26.38
CA SER A 144 -5.67 2.39 26.01
C SER A 144 -5.53 1.07 26.81
N GLY A 145 -6.04 1.13 28.04
CA GLY A 145 -7.06 0.17 28.51
C GLY A 145 -6.57 -1.06 29.25
N SER A 146 -6.42 -0.94 30.57
CA SER A 146 -6.44 -2.10 31.48
C SER A 146 -7.89 -2.50 31.77
N GLU A 147 -8.36 -3.63 31.23
CA GLU A 147 -9.49 -4.36 31.80
C GLU A 147 -8.94 -5.31 32.86
N SER A 148 -9.26 -5.04 34.13
CA SER A 148 -9.16 -6.02 35.20
C SER A 148 -10.57 -6.51 35.52
N GLU A 149 -10.88 -7.75 35.15
CA GLU A 149 -12.04 -8.48 35.65
C GLU A 149 -11.85 -8.80 37.14
N SER A 150 -12.77 -8.31 37.98
CA SER A 150 -13.21 -9.05 39.17
C SER A 150 -14.60 -8.57 39.60
N ALA A 151 -15.50 -9.51 39.80
CA ALA A 151 -16.93 -9.32 40.01
C ALA A 151 -17.32 -8.91 41.46
N ALA A 152 -18.15 -7.85 41.55
CA ALA A 152 -19.31 -7.62 42.44
C ALA A 152 -19.19 -7.64 44.00
N PRO A 153 -20.15 -7.08 44.77
CA PRO A 153 -21.02 -5.90 44.53
C PRO A 153 -21.09 -4.89 45.71
N GLU A 154 -21.58 -3.69 45.37
CA GLU A 154 -22.33 -2.68 46.14
C GLU A 154 -22.20 -2.55 47.67
N THR A 155 -21.93 -1.33 48.15
CA THR A 155 -22.85 -0.63 49.08
C THR A 155 -22.59 0.88 49.14
N THR A 156 -23.70 1.60 49.13
CA THR A 156 -23.94 3.04 49.20
C THR A 156 -23.55 3.64 50.55
N THR A 157 -22.96 4.84 50.57
CA THR A 157 -23.39 5.90 51.51
C THR A 157 -22.85 7.29 51.15
N THR A 158 -23.80 8.20 50.95
CA THR A 158 -23.69 9.65 50.81
C THR A 158 -23.40 10.30 52.17
N THR A 159 -22.50 11.27 52.31
CA THR A 159 -22.71 12.42 53.23
C THR A 159 -21.89 13.65 52.85
N THR A 160 -22.56 14.78 53.00
CA THR A 160 -22.30 16.15 52.62
C THR A 160 -21.46 16.92 53.66
N THR A 161 -20.59 17.79 53.17
CA THR A 161 -20.09 19.10 53.67
C THR A 161 -20.11 19.42 55.17
N THR A 162 -18.97 19.87 55.72
CA THR A 162 -18.98 21.04 56.62
C THR A 162 -17.66 21.80 56.61
N THR A 163 -17.81 23.11 56.43
CA THR A 163 -16.79 24.16 56.45
C THR A 163 -16.54 24.61 57.88
N THR A 164 -15.28 24.77 58.29
CA THR A 164 -14.93 25.56 59.49
C THR A 164 -13.68 26.39 59.22
N THR A 165 -13.79 27.68 59.51
CA THR A 165 -12.83 28.76 59.29
C THR A 165 -11.92 29.01 60.50
N ALA A 166 -10.72 29.51 60.16
CA ALA A 166 -9.88 30.47 60.89
C ALA A 166 -8.98 30.00 62.05
N ALA A 167 -7.66 30.18 61.89
CA ALA A 167 -6.89 31.22 62.58
C ALA A 167 -5.46 31.30 62.04
N ALA A 168 -4.97 32.53 61.86
CA ALA A 168 -3.66 32.88 61.34
C ALA A 168 -2.58 32.82 62.44
N ALA A 169 -1.37 32.39 62.07
CA ALA A 169 -0.14 32.73 62.77
C ALA A 169 0.99 32.91 61.76
N ASP A 170 1.55 34.11 61.81
CA ASP A 170 2.57 34.72 60.97
C ASP A 170 3.95 34.09 61.24
N THR A 171 4.60 33.52 60.22
CA THR A 171 6.03 33.20 60.25
C THR A 171 6.66 33.43 58.87
N ALA A 172 7.52 34.45 58.82
CA ALA A 172 8.68 34.65 57.95
C ALA A 172 8.58 34.18 56.48
N SER A 173 8.43 35.15 55.59
CA SER A 173 8.63 35.05 54.13
C SER A 173 10.02 34.49 53.80
N VAL A 174 10.06 33.22 53.40
CA VAL A 174 11.15 32.65 52.59
C VAL A 174 10.71 32.83 51.13
N PRO A 175 11.54 33.41 50.24
CA PRO A 175 11.18 33.49 48.83
C PRO A 175 10.99 32.07 48.29
N ILE A 176 9.75 31.75 47.93
CA ILE A 176 9.40 30.55 47.18
C ILE A 176 10.26 30.58 45.91
N PRO A 177 11.14 29.59 45.68
CA PRO A 177 11.74 29.47 44.37
C PRO A 177 10.58 29.18 43.41
N ILE A 178 10.35 30.10 42.48
CA ILE A 178 9.49 29.88 41.33
C ILE A 178 10.16 28.72 40.57
N CYS A 179 9.80 27.50 40.94
CA CYS A 179 10.35 26.30 40.36
C CYS A 179 9.68 26.13 39.00
N SER A 180 10.49 26.49 38.00
CA SER A 180 10.59 25.96 36.64
C SER A 180 9.29 25.69 35.90
N ALA A 181 9.18 26.37 34.76
CA ALA A 181 8.37 26.02 33.60
C ALA A 181 8.08 24.51 33.52
N ASP A 182 6.83 24.18 33.18
CA ASP A 182 6.42 22.82 32.85
C ASP A 182 7.50 22.16 31.97
N PRO A 183 7.97 20.96 32.31
CA PRO A 183 9.02 20.30 31.54
C PRO A 183 8.56 20.15 30.09
N ASP A 184 9.44 20.52 29.15
CA ASP A 184 9.17 20.40 27.72
C ASP A 184 8.79 18.94 27.41
N PRO A 185 7.56 18.65 26.94
CA PRO A 185 7.11 17.29 26.68
C PRO A 185 7.88 16.60 25.55
N LEU A 186 8.68 17.35 24.78
CA LEU A 186 9.55 16.83 23.73
C LEU A 186 11.01 16.69 24.18
N ALA A 187 11.34 17.05 25.43
CA ALA A 187 12.67 16.88 25.96
C ALA A 187 13.05 15.38 26.00
N PRO A 188 14.29 15.01 25.65
CA PRO A 188 14.79 13.65 25.81
C PRO A 188 14.63 13.15 27.25
N GLN A 189 14.25 11.89 27.41
CA GLN A 189 14.27 11.21 28.71
C GLN A 189 15.71 11.15 29.24
N PRO A 190 15.93 11.22 30.57
CA PRO A 190 17.27 11.15 31.15
C PRO A 190 18.03 9.87 30.76
N GLU A 191 19.33 10.02 30.46
CA GLU A 191 20.24 8.90 30.23
C GLU A 191 20.79 8.41 31.58
N ASP A 192 20.17 7.38 32.14
CA ASP A 192 20.59 6.77 33.40
C ASP A 192 20.50 5.23 33.32
N PRO A 193 21.65 4.52 33.27
CA PRO A 193 21.70 3.07 33.26
C PRO A 193 21.06 2.40 34.49
N SER A 194 20.96 3.10 35.62
CA SER A 194 20.29 2.56 36.82
C SER A 194 18.78 2.41 36.65
N LEU A 195 18.21 3.07 35.63
CA LEU A 195 16.80 2.94 35.28
C LEU A 195 16.48 1.67 34.50
N ILE A 196 17.47 0.85 34.12
CA ILE A 196 17.22 -0.43 33.45
C ILE A 196 16.66 -1.44 34.45
N ASP A 197 15.48 -2.00 34.15
CA ASP A 197 14.86 -3.03 34.98
C ASP A 197 15.40 -4.42 34.61
N HIS A 198 16.58 -4.74 35.16
CA HIS A 198 17.21 -6.05 34.99
C HIS A 198 16.41 -7.22 35.60
N VAL A 199 15.48 -6.95 36.52
CA VAL A 199 14.64 -7.96 37.17
C VAL A 199 13.46 -8.33 36.27
N ARG A 200 12.83 -7.33 35.63
CA ARG A 200 11.67 -7.52 34.74
C ARG A 200 12.06 -7.94 33.34
N THR A 201 13.25 -7.55 32.87
CA THR A 201 13.73 -7.87 31.50
C THR A 201 13.60 -9.36 31.14
N PRO A 202 14.07 -10.32 31.96
CA PRO A 202 13.92 -11.74 31.66
C PRO A 202 12.46 -12.17 31.48
N GLN A 203 11.54 -11.63 32.29
CA GLN A 203 10.11 -11.93 32.18
C GLN A 203 9.52 -11.38 30.88
N LEU A 204 9.88 -10.15 30.49
CA LEU A 204 9.42 -9.55 29.23
C LEU A 204 9.90 -10.36 28.02
N ILE A 205 11.16 -10.79 28.04
CA ILE A 205 11.72 -11.64 26.98
C ILE A 205 11.05 -13.02 26.95
N SER A 206 10.76 -13.62 28.10
CA SER A 206 9.98 -14.87 28.17
C SER A 206 8.58 -14.68 27.58
N ASN A 207 7.86 -13.62 27.97
CA ASN A 207 6.53 -13.34 27.45
C ASN A 207 6.53 -13.12 25.92
N LEU A 208 7.57 -12.48 25.39
CA LEU A 208 7.74 -12.27 23.96
C LEU A 208 8.04 -13.58 23.23
N SER A 209 8.90 -14.43 23.80
CA SER A 209 9.17 -15.79 23.31
C SER A 209 7.88 -16.62 23.24
N ASP A 210 7.06 -16.58 24.29
CA ASP A 210 5.77 -17.27 24.35
C ASP A 210 4.82 -16.76 23.27
N LEU A 211 4.63 -15.42 23.18
CA LEU A 211 3.78 -14.80 22.16
C LEU A 211 4.20 -15.21 20.74
N ILE A 212 5.49 -15.17 20.43
CA ILE A 212 6.03 -15.55 19.13
C ILE A 212 5.74 -17.03 18.86
N THR A 213 6.06 -17.90 19.82
CA THR A 213 5.96 -19.36 19.65
C THR A 213 4.52 -19.82 19.48
N THR A 214 3.58 -19.28 20.27
CA THR A 214 2.17 -19.68 20.21
C THR A 214 1.40 -19.11 19.02
N SER A 215 1.98 -18.12 18.31
CA SER A 215 1.25 -17.37 17.28
C SER A 215 1.76 -17.60 15.86
N ARG A 216 2.77 -18.47 15.66
CA ARG A 216 3.32 -18.77 14.33
C ARG A 216 2.25 -19.30 13.36
N ASP A 217 1.41 -20.21 13.84
CA ASP A 217 0.30 -20.79 13.05
C ASP A 217 -0.89 -19.83 12.90
N ALA A 218 -0.85 -18.67 13.58
CA ALA A 218 -1.89 -17.65 13.55
C ALA A 218 -1.52 -16.44 12.66
N GLY A 219 -0.51 -16.57 11.80
CA GLY A 219 -0.10 -15.54 10.84
C GLY A 219 1.12 -14.70 11.25
N LEU A 220 1.76 -15.00 12.39
CA LEU A 220 3.01 -14.33 12.79
C LEU A 220 4.19 -14.87 11.98
N ILE A 221 4.76 -14.01 11.14
CA ILE A 221 5.80 -14.38 10.16
C ILE A 221 7.16 -13.73 10.41
N ALA A 222 7.22 -12.70 11.26
CA ALA A 222 8.45 -11.96 11.52
C ALA A 222 8.56 -11.54 12.99
N PHE A 223 9.80 -11.46 13.47
CA PHE A 223 10.10 -10.84 14.76
C PHE A 223 10.41 -9.36 14.50
N GLY A 224 9.54 -8.48 15.02
CA GLY A 224 9.57 -7.04 14.79
C GLY A 224 8.22 -6.45 15.12
N GLU A 225 8.07 -5.14 15.23
CA GLU A 225 9.06 -4.11 14.98
C GLU A 225 9.89 -3.85 16.24
N PHE A 226 11.22 -3.89 16.11
CA PHE A 226 12.13 -3.51 17.18
C PHE A 226 13.45 -2.97 16.60
N GLY A 227 14.18 -2.19 17.40
CA GLY A 227 15.38 -1.48 16.94
C GLY A 227 15.64 -0.21 17.73
N LEU A 228 16.10 0.86 17.06
CA LEU A 228 16.51 2.12 17.69
C LEU A 228 15.93 3.34 16.97
N ASP A 229 15.35 4.29 17.72
CA ASP A 229 14.87 5.59 17.20
C ASP A 229 15.40 6.73 18.08
N TYR A 230 16.46 7.40 17.62
CA TYR A 230 17.09 8.51 18.34
C TYR A 230 16.42 9.86 18.07
N ASP A 231 15.42 9.93 17.17
CA ASP A 231 14.55 11.10 17.02
C ASP A 231 13.36 11.07 18.01
N ARG A 232 13.28 10.03 18.85
CA ARG A 232 12.16 9.76 19.77
C ARG A 232 12.60 9.54 21.21
N LEU A 233 13.70 10.16 21.60
CA LEU A 233 14.26 10.04 22.96
C LEU A 233 13.34 10.56 24.07
N HIS A 234 12.33 11.37 23.75
CA HIS A 234 11.28 11.79 24.69
C HIS A 234 10.33 10.66 25.10
N TYR A 235 10.21 9.60 24.28
CA TYR A 235 9.44 8.39 24.64
C TYR A 235 10.28 7.38 25.42
N CYS A 236 11.53 7.17 25.02
CA CYS A 236 12.41 6.19 25.65
C CYS A 236 13.87 6.61 25.46
N SER A 237 14.65 6.65 26.56
CA SER A 237 16.06 7.04 26.52
C SER A 237 16.89 6.07 25.67
N ARG A 238 18.00 6.56 25.11
CA ARG A 238 18.92 5.77 24.28
C ARG A 238 19.41 4.55 25.05
N THR A 239 19.73 4.72 26.32
CA THR A 239 20.17 3.65 27.23
C THR A 239 19.17 2.49 27.31
N VAL A 240 17.87 2.79 27.50
CA VAL A 240 16.83 1.76 27.60
C VAL A 240 16.53 1.14 26.25
N GLN A 241 16.50 1.93 25.16
CA GLN A 241 16.35 1.41 23.81
C GLN A 241 17.45 0.40 23.46
N LEU A 242 18.72 0.72 23.75
CA LEU A 242 19.86 -0.17 23.51
C LEU A 242 19.77 -1.48 24.31
N HIS A 243 19.32 -1.41 25.56
CA HIS A 243 19.12 -2.60 26.39
C HIS A 243 18.00 -3.50 25.83
N SER A 244 16.84 -2.91 25.53
CA SER A 244 15.71 -3.59 24.90
C SER A 244 16.11 -4.24 23.57
N PHE A 245 16.80 -3.50 22.70
CA PHE A 245 17.21 -3.99 21.39
C PHE A 245 18.14 -5.20 21.52
N ARG A 246 19.19 -5.11 22.34
CA ARG A 246 20.09 -6.25 22.59
C ARG A 246 19.38 -7.46 23.18
N ALA A 247 18.43 -7.25 24.10
CA ALA A 247 17.68 -8.34 24.70
C ALA A 247 16.79 -9.06 23.65
N GLN A 248 16.11 -8.31 22.79
CA GLN A 248 15.30 -8.86 21.70
C GLN A 248 16.15 -9.55 20.63
N LEU A 249 17.32 -9.01 20.27
CA LEU A 249 18.26 -9.65 19.34
C LEU A 249 18.79 -11.00 19.89
N ARG A 250 19.08 -11.09 21.19
CA ARG A 250 19.48 -12.35 21.83
C ARG A 250 18.36 -13.39 21.78
N LEU A 251 17.11 -12.98 21.98
CA LEU A 251 15.96 -13.85 21.76
C LEU A 251 15.86 -14.28 20.29
N ALA A 252 15.98 -13.35 19.35
CA ALA A 252 15.91 -13.65 17.92
C ALA A 252 16.96 -14.70 17.50
N ALA A 253 18.19 -14.55 17.99
CA ALA A 253 19.28 -15.50 17.75
C ALA A 253 19.08 -16.88 18.40
N SER A 254 18.23 -17.00 19.43
CA SER A 254 17.97 -18.28 20.12
C SER A 254 16.75 -19.04 19.57
N LEU A 255 15.87 -18.37 18.81
CA LEU A 255 14.67 -19.00 18.24
C LEU A 255 15.02 -20.08 17.23
N THR A 256 14.35 -21.24 17.33
CA THR A 256 14.48 -22.35 16.37
C THR A 256 13.10 -22.84 15.91
N PRO A 257 12.74 -22.74 14.61
CA PRO A 257 13.48 -22.01 13.58
C PRO A 257 13.48 -20.49 13.86
N GLN A 258 14.53 -19.79 13.42
CA GLN A 258 14.57 -18.32 13.44
C GLN A 258 13.43 -17.76 12.60
N LEU A 259 12.97 -16.56 12.96
CA LEU A 259 12.08 -15.74 12.13
C LEU A 259 12.91 -14.65 11.43
N PRO A 260 12.52 -14.21 10.23
CA PRO A 260 13.08 -12.99 9.65
C PRO A 260 12.83 -11.79 10.57
N LEU A 261 13.76 -10.83 10.57
CA LEU A 261 13.65 -9.64 11.40
C LEU A 261 13.00 -8.48 10.64
N PHE A 262 12.11 -7.77 11.32
CA PHE A 262 11.53 -6.50 10.86
C PHE A 262 12.05 -5.39 11.77
N LEU A 263 13.07 -4.66 11.29
CA LEU A 263 13.98 -3.85 12.09
C LEU A 263 13.80 -2.35 11.89
N HIS A 264 13.71 -1.61 12.99
CA HIS A 264 13.60 -0.16 12.98
C HIS A 264 14.96 0.51 13.21
N SER A 265 15.31 1.50 12.38
CA SER A 265 16.49 2.34 12.61
C SER A 265 16.23 3.78 12.19
N ARG A 266 16.40 4.71 13.13
CA ARG A 266 16.33 6.16 12.86
C ARG A 266 17.37 6.90 13.68
N ALA A 267 18.23 7.67 12.98
CA ALA A 267 19.33 8.44 13.55
C ALA A 267 20.26 7.64 14.49
N ALA A 268 20.32 6.31 14.32
CA ALA A 268 20.95 5.38 15.24
C ALA A 268 21.84 4.32 14.57
N HIS A 269 22.21 4.53 13.29
CA HIS A 269 22.80 3.51 12.42
C HIS A 269 24.01 2.79 13.03
N ARG A 270 24.97 3.52 13.60
CA ARG A 270 26.18 2.93 14.18
C ARG A 270 25.86 1.94 15.30
N ASP A 271 25.12 2.40 16.31
CA ASP A 271 24.76 1.54 17.44
C ASP A 271 23.84 0.38 16.99
N PHE A 272 23.00 0.63 15.99
CA PHE A 272 22.13 -0.37 15.40
C PHE A 272 22.92 -1.52 14.78
N VAL A 273 23.90 -1.21 13.91
CA VAL A 273 24.77 -2.19 13.28
C VAL A 273 25.66 -2.91 14.30
N ASP A 274 26.21 -2.18 15.28
CA ASP A 274 27.04 -2.77 16.33
C ASP A 274 26.25 -3.84 17.12
N CYS A 275 24.99 -3.57 17.46
CA CYS A 275 24.12 -4.54 18.14
C CYS A 275 23.82 -5.76 17.27
N LEU A 276 23.57 -5.58 15.97
CA LEU A 276 23.33 -6.69 15.04
C LEU A 276 24.58 -7.58 14.90
N LYS A 277 25.76 -6.98 14.77
CA LYS A 277 27.04 -7.72 14.70
C LYS A 277 27.33 -8.48 15.99
N GLU A 278 27.06 -7.88 17.15
CA GLU A 278 27.15 -8.55 18.46
C GLU A 278 26.27 -9.82 18.49
N ALA A 279 25.04 -9.73 17.98
CA ALA A 279 24.07 -10.81 18.01
C ALA A 279 24.31 -11.89 16.94
N PHE A 280 24.72 -11.52 15.73
CA PHE A 280 24.72 -12.44 14.58
C PHE A 280 26.08 -12.66 13.92
N GLY A 281 27.14 -12.00 14.39
CA GLY A 281 28.48 -12.05 13.81
C GLY A 281 28.77 -10.88 12.87
N GLU A 282 30.04 -10.68 12.50
CA GLU A 282 30.50 -9.50 11.75
C GLU A 282 29.81 -9.31 10.40
N LYS A 283 29.36 -10.40 9.77
CA LYS A 283 28.63 -10.39 8.50
C LYS A 283 27.19 -10.85 8.65
N LEU A 284 26.67 -10.83 9.89
CA LEU A 284 25.37 -11.38 10.26
C LEU A 284 25.21 -12.85 9.85
N GLU A 285 26.30 -13.63 9.82
CA GLU A 285 26.32 -15.00 9.30
C GLU A 285 25.43 -15.97 10.07
N ARG A 286 25.04 -15.64 11.31
CA ARG A 286 24.08 -16.41 12.11
C ARG A 286 22.62 -15.99 11.90
N LEU A 287 22.34 -14.94 11.12
CA LEU A 287 20.98 -14.47 10.81
C LEU A 287 20.44 -15.24 9.59
N GLU A 288 20.01 -16.47 9.81
CA GLU A 288 19.70 -17.41 8.72
C GLU A 288 18.50 -17.00 7.85
N LYS A 289 17.51 -16.32 8.43
CA LYS A 289 16.31 -15.86 7.72
C LYS A 289 16.44 -14.46 7.12
N GLY A 290 17.55 -13.76 7.41
CA GLY A 290 17.73 -12.36 7.04
C GLY A 290 16.78 -11.42 7.79
N GLY A 291 16.67 -10.20 7.28
CA GLY A 291 15.78 -9.20 7.82
C GLY A 291 15.69 -7.99 6.91
N VAL A 292 14.71 -7.13 7.19
CA VAL A 292 14.50 -5.86 6.50
C VAL A 292 14.68 -4.72 7.49
N VAL A 293 15.40 -3.67 7.07
CA VAL A 293 15.35 -2.37 7.72
C VAL A 293 14.22 -1.60 7.07
N HIS A 294 13.09 -1.53 7.76
CA HIS A 294 11.86 -0.95 7.22
C HIS A 294 11.89 0.58 7.28
N SER A 295 11.03 1.23 6.48
CA SER A 295 10.82 2.68 6.45
C SER A 295 12.14 3.46 6.33
N PHE A 296 13.03 3.02 5.42
CA PHE A 296 14.40 3.53 5.38
C PHE A 296 14.45 5.00 4.93
N THR A 297 15.07 5.85 5.75
CA THR A 297 15.30 7.27 5.48
C THR A 297 16.74 7.72 5.80
N GLY A 298 17.66 6.77 5.96
CA GLY A 298 19.07 7.04 6.28
C GLY A 298 19.89 7.54 5.10
N THR A 299 21.21 7.63 5.28
CA THR A 299 22.14 8.10 4.25
C THR A 299 22.48 7.02 3.23
N LEU A 300 23.16 7.43 2.16
CA LEU A 300 23.64 6.51 1.11
C LEU A 300 24.65 5.50 1.67
N GLU A 301 25.52 5.93 2.58
CA GLU A 301 26.55 5.11 3.22
C GLU A 301 25.91 4.08 4.15
N GLU A 302 24.94 4.51 4.96
CA GLU A 302 24.18 3.63 5.85
C GLU A 302 23.45 2.54 5.05
N MET A 303 22.75 2.94 3.97
CA MET A 303 22.04 2.03 3.08
C MET A 303 22.96 0.99 2.45
N LYS A 304 24.15 1.39 1.98
CA LYS A 304 25.16 0.49 1.41
C LYS A 304 25.65 -0.52 2.43
N GLU A 305 26.00 -0.07 3.65
CA GLU A 305 26.45 -0.97 4.71
C GLU A 305 25.37 -2.02 5.05
N LEU A 306 24.11 -1.61 5.17
CA LEU A 306 23.00 -2.55 5.45
C LEU A 306 22.84 -3.60 4.34
N MET A 307 22.91 -3.19 3.07
CA MET A 307 22.86 -4.12 1.94
C MET A 307 24.08 -5.06 1.87
N ASP A 308 25.26 -4.58 2.24
CA ASP A 308 26.50 -5.38 2.28
C ASP A 308 26.48 -6.40 3.43
N LEU A 309 25.80 -6.09 4.53
CA LEU A 309 25.46 -7.03 5.60
C LEU A 309 24.34 -8.02 5.22
N GLY A 310 23.78 -7.90 4.02
CA GLY A 310 22.76 -8.81 3.49
C GLY A 310 21.33 -8.47 3.88
N LEU A 311 21.08 -7.33 4.51
CA LEU A 311 19.74 -6.88 4.87
C LEU A 311 19.00 -6.29 3.66
N PHE A 312 17.67 -6.39 3.70
CA PHE A 312 16.77 -5.75 2.75
C PHE A 312 16.42 -4.34 3.22
N ILE A 313 16.04 -3.48 2.27
CA ILE A 313 15.68 -2.08 2.51
C ILE A 313 14.20 -1.88 2.16
N GLY A 314 13.40 -1.52 3.17
CA GLY A 314 12.00 -1.16 3.01
C GLY A 314 11.85 0.31 2.59
N VAL A 315 11.02 0.54 1.57
CA VAL A 315 10.82 1.86 0.94
C VAL A 315 9.34 2.22 0.98
N ASN A 316 9.04 3.43 1.47
CA ASN A 316 7.68 4.01 1.49
C ASN A 316 7.70 5.51 1.17
N GLY A 317 6.58 6.20 1.37
CA GLY A 317 6.48 7.62 1.05
C GLY A 317 7.35 8.54 1.93
N CYS A 318 7.81 8.09 3.10
CA CYS A 318 8.80 8.80 3.88
C CYS A 318 10.20 8.74 3.24
N SER A 319 10.51 7.69 2.48
CA SER A 319 11.75 7.52 1.70
C SER A 319 11.83 8.42 0.46
N PHE A 320 10.83 9.27 0.20
CA PHE A 320 10.81 10.18 -0.96
C PHE A 320 10.60 11.66 -0.57
N LYS A 321 10.78 12.01 0.71
CA LYS A 321 10.51 13.39 1.16
C LYS A 321 11.47 14.39 0.53
N THR A 322 12.76 14.08 0.47
CA THR A 322 13.79 14.99 -0.06
C THR A 322 14.51 14.44 -1.29
N ALA A 323 15.27 15.31 -1.96
CA ALA A 323 16.17 14.96 -3.06
C ALA A 323 17.21 13.91 -2.63
N GLU A 324 17.76 14.06 -1.41
CA GLU A 324 18.70 13.13 -0.82
C GLU A 324 18.06 11.76 -0.61
N ASN A 325 16.83 11.70 -0.09
CA ASN A 325 16.14 10.41 0.05
C ASN A 325 15.92 9.73 -1.30
N CYS A 326 15.50 10.47 -2.33
CA CYS A 326 15.34 9.92 -3.68
C CYS A 326 16.68 9.46 -4.29
N ALA A 327 17.78 10.16 -4.01
CA ALA A 327 19.12 9.75 -4.44
C ALA A 327 19.56 8.44 -3.77
N VAL A 328 19.21 8.23 -2.50
CA VAL A 328 19.43 6.94 -1.82
C VAL A 328 18.61 5.84 -2.47
N VAL A 329 17.30 6.06 -2.70
CA VAL A 329 16.41 5.07 -3.33
C VAL A 329 16.93 4.64 -4.71
N LYS A 330 17.49 5.58 -5.47
CA LYS A 330 18.11 5.29 -6.77
C LYS A 330 19.17 4.21 -6.70
N GLU A 331 19.95 4.19 -5.62
CA GLU A 331 21.08 3.30 -5.40
C GLU A 331 20.71 1.96 -4.73
N ILE A 332 19.49 1.81 -4.19
CA ILE A 332 19.03 0.52 -3.64
C ILE A 332 18.95 -0.50 -4.77
N ARG A 333 19.62 -1.66 -4.61
CA ARG A 333 19.57 -2.73 -5.61
C ARG A 333 18.18 -3.39 -5.63
N LEU A 334 17.68 -3.76 -6.82
CA LEU A 334 16.39 -4.42 -6.96
C LEU A 334 16.32 -5.77 -6.22
N ASP A 335 17.43 -6.49 -6.08
CA ASP A 335 17.50 -7.74 -5.31
C ASP A 335 17.54 -7.53 -3.78
N ARG A 336 17.41 -6.28 -3.31
CA ARG A 336 17.37 -5.89 -1.89
C ARG A 336 16.23 -4.93 -1.53
N ILE A 337 15.37 -4.56 -2.47
CA ILE A 337 14.26 -3.64 -2.22
C ILE A 337 13.00 -4.38 -1.75
N MET A 338 12.28 -3.78 -0.81
CA MET A 338 10.91 -4.14 -0.45
C MET A 338 10.05 -2.87 -0.43
N LEU A 339 8.75 -3.01 -0.68
CA LEU A 339 7.81 -1.89 -0.72
C LEU A 339 6.87 -1.93 0.48
N GLU A 340 6.57 -0.77 1.03
CA GLU A 340 5.59 -0.62 2.10
C GLU A 340 4.88 0.73 2.02
N THR A 341 3.77 0.88 2.74
CA THR A 341 3.08 2.17 2.85
C THR A 341 3.31 2.87 4.18
N ASP A 342 3.53 2.11 5.26
CA ASP A 342 3.55 2.58 6.64
C ASP A 342 2.25 3.34 7.01
N GLY A 343 1.13 2.99 6.36
CA GLY A 343 -0.18 3.58 6.63
C GLY A 343 -0.57 3.40 8.10
N PRO A 344 -1.21 4.40 8.75
CA PRO A 344 -1.82 5.61 8.18
C PRO A 344 -0.84 6.75 7.86
N TRP A 345 0.46 6.54 8.07
CA TRP A 345 1.52 7.52 7.91
C TRP A 345 2.10 7.52 6.49
N CYS A 346 3.15 8.32 6.27
CA CYS A 346 3.98 8.31 5.06
C CYS A 346 3.25 8.46 3.71
N GLU A 347 2.09 9.12 3.69
CA GLU A 347 1.44 9.54 2.44
C GLU A 347 2.42 10.37 1.58
N VAL A 348 2.54 10.04 0.29
CA VAL A 348 3.28 10.87 -0.66
C VAL A 348 2.46 12.11 -1.00
N ARG A 349 3.01 13.29 -0.73
CA ARG A 349 2.31 14.58 -0.87
C ARG A 349 2.97 15.46 -1.92
N GLY A 350 2.22 16.44 -2.42
CA GLY A 350 2.67 17.40 -3.45
C GLY A 350 3.97 18.15 -3.15
N GLY A 351 4.33 18.31 -1.87
CA GLY A 351 5.58 18.95 -1.45
C GLY A 351 6.77 18.01 -1.28
N HIS A 352 6.59 16.70 -1.44
CA HIS A 352 7.68 15.73 -1.38
C HIS A 352 8.42 15.67 -2.72
N GLU A 353 9.72 15.43 -2.70
CA GLU A 353 10.52 15.23 -3.91
C GLU A 353 9.94 14.11 -4.79
N GLY A 354 9.47 13.02 -4.18
CA GLY A 354 8.85 11.88 -4.87
C GLY A 354 7.67 12.25 -5.76
N TRP A 355 6.96 13.33 -5.46
CA TRP A 355 5.73 13.71 -6.16
C TRP A 355 5.97 14.02 -7.65
N LYS A 356 7.14 14.60 -7.98
CA LYS A 356 7.45 14.96 -9.38
C LYS A 356 7.48 13.74 -10.29
N TYR A 357 7.86 12.58 -9.77
CA TYR A 357 7.91 11.34 -10.52
C TYR A 357 6.50 10.80 -10.82
N LEU A 358 5.55 10.94 -9.87
CA LEU A 358 4.15 10.65 -10.15
C LEU A 358 3.59 11.55 -11.25
N VAL A 359 3.87 12.87 -11.18
CA VAL A 359 3.43 13.82 -12.21
C VAL A 359 3.98 13.43 -13.58
N GLN A 360 5.27 13.10 -13.67
CA GLN A 360 5.93 12.67 -14.90
C GLN A 360 5.31 11.39 -15.46
N TYR A 361 5.12 10.37 -14.62
CA TYR A 361 4.51 9.11 -14.99
C TYR A 361 3.10 9.31 -15.56
N TYR A 362 2.20 9.96 -14.82
CA TYR A 362 0.82 10.15 -15.24
C TYR A 362 0.69 11.10 -16.43
N GLN A 363 1.61 12.04 -16.61
CA GLN A 363 1.68 12.85 -17.82
C GLN A 363 1.96 11.98 -19.06
N ARG A 364 2.95 11.07 -18.99
CA ARG A 364 3.24 10.16 -20.10
C ARG A 364 2.10 9.18 -20.36
N GLU A 365 1.46 8.63 -19.33
CA GLU A 365 0.30 7.74 -19.49
C GLU A 365 -0.88 8.45 -20.19
N ARG A 366 -1.13 9.73 -19.87
CA ARG A 366 -2.14 10.53 -20.57
C ARG A 366 -1.78 10.72 -22.04
N GLU A 367 -0.54 11.05 -22.35
CA GLU A 367 -0.08 11.24 -23.74
C GLU A 367 -0.22 9.94 -24.56
N VAL A 368 0.09 8.79 -23.98
CA VAL A 368 -0.11 7.47 -24.60
C VAL A 368 -1.60 7.20 -24.84
N ARG A 369 -2.45 7.45 -23.84
CA ARG A 369 -3.91 7.27 -23.95
C ARG A 369 -4.51 8.18 -25.03
N GLU A 370 -4.20 9.47 -25.02
CA GLU A 370 -4.70 10.43 -26.02
C GLU A 370 -4.21 10.10 -27.43
N LYS A 371 -2.97 9.64 -27.57
CA LYS A 371 -2.44 9.18 -28.86
C LYS A 371 -3.22 7.96 -29.36
N LYS A 372 -3.46 6.97 -28.49
CA LYS A 372 -4.25 5.78 -28.83
C LYS A 372 -5.69 6.14 -29.20
N GLU A 373 -6.35 6.99 -28.43
CA GLU A 373 -7.71 7.47 -28.72
C GLU A 373 -7.78 8.18 -30.08
N ARG A 374 -6.76 8.97 -30.44
CA ARG A 374 -6.66 9.60 -31.77
C ARG A 374 -6.46 8.56 -32.87
N GLU A 375 -5.57 7.60 -32.68
CA GLU A 375 -5.32 6.52 -33.64
C GLU A 375 -6.57 5.67 -33.86
N ASP A 376 -7.30 5.32 -32.79
CA ASP A 376 -8.56 4.58 -32.83
C ASP A 376 -9.66 5.40 -33.53
N ALA A 377 -9.75 6.71 -33.26
CA ALA A 377 -10.70 7.59 -33.92
C ALA A 377 -10.40 7.75 -35.43
N GLU A 378 -9.12 7.86 -35.81
CA GLU A 378 -8.69 7.90 -37.21
C GLU A 378 -8.96 6.57 -37.93
N ALA A 379 -8.68 5.44 -37.28
CA ALA A 379 -8.99 4.11 -37.81
C ALA A 379 -10.50 3.92 -38.02
N LYS A 380 -11.31 4.35 -37.04
CA LYS A 380 -12.78 4.31 -37.14
C LYS A 380 -13.28 5.22 -38.27
N ALA A 381 -12.77 6.44 -38.39
CA ALA A 381 -13.17 7.36 -39.46
C ALA A 381 -12.84 6.80 -40.86
N LYS A 382 -11.68 6.17 -41.02
CA LYS A 382 -11.31 5.48 -42.28
C LYS A 382 -12.24 4.32 -42.59
N ALA A 383 -12.56 3.48 -41.60
CA ALA A 383 -13.49 2.37 -41.75
C ALA A 383 -14.91 2.85 -42.12
N ASP A 384 -15.39 3.92 -41.48
CA ASP A 384 -16.70 4.51 -41.77
C ASP A 384 -16.75 5.10 -43.20
N GLU A 385 -15.68 5.72 -43.68
CA GLU A 385 -15.58 6.24 -45.05
C GLU A 385 -15.54 5.11 -46.09
N GLU A 386 -14.78 4.05 -45.84
CA GLU A 386 -14.69 2.88 -46.72
C GLU A 386 -16.05 2.15 -46.82
N ALA A 387 -16.73 1.97 -45.68
CA ALA A 387 -18.08 1.41 -45.64
C ALA A 387 -19.10 2.28 -46.41
N ARG A 388 -18.93 3.61 -46.41
CA ARG A 388 -19.77 4.52 -47.21
C ARG A 388 -19.51 4.35 -48.71
N LYS A 389 -18.25 4.27 -49.13
CA LYS A 389 -17.89 4.05 -50.55
C LYS A 389 -18.42 2.72 -51.07
N GLN A 390 -18.28 1.64 -50.31
CA GLN A 390 -18.82 0.33 -50.66
C GLN A 390 -20.34 0.35 -50.83
N LYS A 391 -21.07 1.05 -49.93
CA LYS A 391 -22.52 1.22 -50.06
C LYS A 391 -22.92 2.04 -51.30
N GLU A 392 -22.17 3.09 -51.63
CA GLU A 392 -22.40 3.90 -52.83
C GLU A 392 -22.16 3.08 -54.11
N GLU A 393 -21.09 2.28 -54.17
CA GLU A 393 -20.80 1.36 -55.28
C GLU A 393 -21.88 0.28 -55.45
N GLU A 394 -22.34 -0.32 -54.34
CA GLU A 394 -23.41 -1.32 -54.36
C GLU A 394 -24.73 -0.72 -54.86
N GLN A 395 -25.07 0.50 -54.43
CA GLN A 395 -26.25 1.22 -54.92
C GLN A 395 -26.15 1.58 -56.41
N ALA A 396 -24.97 2.00 -56.87
CA ALA A 396 -24.73 2.28 -58.28
C ALA A 396 -24.88 1.02 -59.14
N ALA A 397 -24.33 -0.12 -58.68
CA ALA A 397 -24.47 -1.42 -59.36
C ALA A 397 -25.93 -1.88 -59.44
N LYS A 398 -26.70 -1.72 -58.35
CA LYS A 398 -28.14 -2.04 -58.31
C LYS A 398 -28.95 -1.18 -59.30
N LYS A 399 -28.69 0.14 -59.36
CA LYS A 399 -29.33 1.03 -60.34
C LYS A 399 -28.98 0.66 -61.78
N LEU A 400 -27.74 0.28 -62.06
CA LEU A 400 -27.32 -0.13 -63.40
C LEU A 400 -28.02 -1.43 -63.85
N ALA A 401 -28.21 -2.37 -62.92
CA ALA A 401 -28.96 -3.59 -63.16
C ALA A 401 -30.45 -3.33 -63.42
N GLU A 402 -31.10 -2.43 -62.68
CA GLU A 402 -32.48 -2.00 -62.95
C GLU A 402 -32.65 -1.35 -64.32
N VAL A 403 -31.70 -0.50 -64.73
CA VAL A 403 -31.74 0.14 -66.06
C VAL A 403 -31.56 -0.87 -67.20
N SER A 404 -30.77 -1.92 -67.02
CA SER A 404 -30.66 -3.03 -67.99
C SER A 404 -31.91 -3.90 -68.08
N LEU A 405 -32.70 -4.00 -67.01
CA LEU A 405 -33.97 -4.74 -67.02
C LEU A 405 -35.10 -3.94 -67.69
N ASN A 406 -35.08 -2.61 -67.58
CA ASN A 406 -36.10 -1.73 -68.17
C ASN A 406 -35.84 -1.31 -69.64
N SER A 407 -34.72 -1.71 -70.24
CA SER A 407 -34.41 -1.39 -71.65
C SER A 407 -34.93 -2.43 -72.66
N ASN A 408 -35.77 -3.38 -72.24
CA ASN A 408 -36.41 -4.37 -73.10
C ASN A 408 -37.90 -4.13 -73.42
N GLU A 409 -38.48 -2.96 -73.08
CA GLU A 409 -39.84 -2.61 -73.50
C GLU A 409 -39.94 -1.14 -73.94
N ALA A 410 -39.89 -0.90 -75.25
CA ALA A 410 -40.44 0.32 -75.86
C ALA A 410 -40.75 0.08 -77.36
N GLU A 411 -42.01 -0.27 -77.66
CA GLU A 411 -42.62 0.00 -78.97
C GLU A 411 -43.37 1.35 -78.92
N PRO A 412 -43.45 2.11 -80.04
CA PRO A 412 -44.13 3.40 -80.05
C PRO A 412 -45.56 3.29 -80.57
N GLN A 413 -46.51 3.97 -79.90
CA GLN A 413 -47.79 4.33 -80.52
C GLN A 413 -48.12 5.81 -80.32
N SER A 414 -48.56 6.39 -81.43
CA SER A 414 -49.05 7.74 -81.64
C SER A 414 -50.50 7.88 -81.14
N GLN A 415 -50.90 9.11 -80.76
CA GLN A 415 -52.11 9.79 -81.29
C GLN A 415 -52.35 11.16 -80.63
N ALA A 416 -53.13 11.96 -81.35
CA ALA A 416 -53.33 13.40 -81.24
C ALA A 416 -54.66 13.78 -80.54
N GLU A 417 -55.01 15.08 -80.64
CA GLU A 417 -56.29 15.78 -80.33
C GLU A 417 -56.41 16.31 -78.89
N SER A 418 -56.63 17.59 -78.55
CA SER A 418 -57.43 18.76 -79.04
C SER A 418 -58.84 18.88 -78.46
N GLY A 419 -59.18 20.08 -77.93
CA GLY A 419 -60.55 20.54 -77.59
C GLY A 419 -60.80 20.77 -76.09
N THR A 420 -60.76 22.00 -75.55
CA THR A 420 -61.81 23.04 -75.44
C THR A 420 -63.06 22.67 -74.62
N GLY A 421 -63.40 23.47 -73.59
CA GLY A 421 -64.78 23.65 -73.11
C GLY A 421 -65.01 23.65 -71.59
N THR A 422 -65.06 24.84 -70.98
CA THR A 422 -65.74 25.17 -69.70
C THR A 422 -67.25 25.43 -69.93
N PRO A 423 -68.10 25.83 -68.94
CA PRO A 423 -68.14 25.65 -67.47
C PRO A 423 -69.58 25.28 -66.93
N ALA A 424 -69.77 25.10 -65.61
CA ALA A 424 -70.87 25.68 -64.78
C ALA A 424 -71.26 24.91 -63.49
N SER A 425 -71.10 25.62 -62.35
CA SER A 425 -72.08 25.82 -61.24
C SER A 425 -72.35 24.66 -60.25
N ALA A 426 -72.63 24.85 -58.96
CA ALA A 426 -72.97 26.03 -58.14
C ALA A 426 -72.74 25.75 -56.63
N ASP A 427 -72.64 26.86 -55.86
CA ASP A 427 -73.17 27.11 -54.51
C ASP A 427 -72.63 26.36 -53.25
N ALA A 428 -72.49 26.98 -52.06
CA ALA A 428 -72.90 28.30 -51.57
C ALA A 428 -72.10 28.73 -50.30
N SER A 429 -71.96 30.06 -50.15
CA SER A 429 -72.08 30.90 -48.92
C SER A 429 -71.21 30.63 -47.68
N GLY A 430 -70.60 31.62 -47.01
CA GLY A 430 -70.74 33.06 -47.18
C GLY A 430 -69.91 33.93 -46.21
N THR A 431 -70.23 35.22 -46.30
CA THR A 431 -70.03 36.33 -45.34
C THR A 431 -68.66 37.01 -45.16
N SER A 432 -68.59 38.20 -45.78
CA SER A 432 -68.19 39.53 -45.26
C SER A 432 -66.72 39.91 -44.98
N THR A 433 -66.28 40.85 -45.83
CA THR A 433 -65.22 41.89 -45.84
C THR A 433 -65.09 42.76 -44.57
N PRO A 434 -64.17 43.76 -44.46
CA PRO A 434 -62.97 44.08 -45.26
C PRO A 434 -61.69 44.51 -44.46
N GLY A 435 -60.56 44.54 -45.17
CA GLY A 435 -59.67 45.71 -45.15
C GLY A 435 -58.37 45.63 -44.32
N GLY A 436 -57.23 45.94 -44.96
CA GLY A 436 -56.01 46.33 -44.26
C GLY A 436 -54.72 45.98 -44.98
N GLN A 437 -54.18 46.92 -45.76
CA GLN A 437 -52.84 46.92 -46.32
C GLN A 437 -51.76 46.79 -45.23
N GLY A 438 -50.62 46.14 -45.51
CA GLY A 438 -49.48 46.21 -44.58
C GLY A 438 -48.28 45.31 -44.84
N GLN A 439 -47.40 45.75 -45.74
CA GLN A 439 -45.93 45.71 -45.64
C GLN A 439 -45.18 44.37 -45.44
N LYS A 440 -44.35 44.09 -46.45
CA LYS A 440 -43.11 43.30 -46.37
C LYS A 440 -42.31 43.67 -45.12
N ARG A 441 -41.96 42.68 -44.29
CA ARG A 441 -40.84 42.77 -43.35
C ARG A 441 -39.90 41.57 -43.52
N GLU A 442 -38.69 41.95 -43.87
CA GLU A 442 -37.49 41.19 -44.15
C GLU A 442 -37.05 40.35 -42.93
N ARG A 443 -36.98 39.01 -43.10
CA ARG A 443 -36.35 38.14 -42.09
C ARG A 443 -34.83 38.28 -42.20
N ARG A 444 -34.25 39.08 -41.31
CA ARG A 444 -32.80 39.16 -41.06
C ARG A 444 -32.20 37.75 -40.87
N LYS A 445 -31.21 37.42 -41.70
CA LYS A 445 -30.28 36.29 -41.48
C LYS A 445 -29.64 36.43 -40.09
N LYS A 446 -29.89 35.50 -39.19
CA LYS A 446 -29.10 35.34 -37.95
C LYS A 446 -27.69 34.93 -38.36
N GLN A 447 -26.70 35.76 -38.04
CA GLN A 447 -25.29 35.39 -38.10
C GLN A 447 -25.03 34.20 -37.15
N PRO A 448 -24.13 33.27 -37.48
CA PRO A 448 -23.73 32.19 -36.57
C PRO A 448 -23.04 32.83 -35.36
N GLN A 449 -23.56 32.55 -34.16
CA GLN A 449 -22.82 32.89 -32.95
C GLN A 449 -21.52 32.07 -32.90
N PRO A 450 -20.40 32.66 -32.44
CA PRO A 450 -19.18 31.90 -32.20
C PRO A 450 -19.46 30.79 -31.17
N PRO A 451 -18.80 29.64 -31.28
CA PRO A 451 -19.09 28.49 -30.43
C PRO A 451 -18.93 28.90 -28.97
N GLN A 452 -20.03 28.78 -28.22
CA GLN A 452 -20.03 28.93 -26.77
C GLN A 452 -18.94 28.00 -26.20
N GLN A 453 -17.95 28.59 -25.54
CA GLN A 453 -16.96 27.86 -24.75
C GLN A 453 -17.73 26.92 -23.81
N LYS A 454 -17.47 25.61 -23.96
CA LYS A 454 -17.97 24.58 -23.06
C LYS A 454 -17.66 25.02 -21.62
N LYS A 455 -18.72 25.22 -20.83
CA LYS A 455 -18.64 25.48 -19.39
C LYS A 455 -17.83 24.36 -18.73
N ASN A 456 -16.76 24.73 -18.03
CA ASN A 456 -16.00 23.98 -17.03
C ASN A 456 -16.00 22.45 -17.18
N ALA A 457 -15.23 21.92 -18.13
CA ALA A 457 -14.66 20.60 -17.93
C ALA A 457 -13.67 20.73 -16.76
N LYS A 458 -13.95 20.07 -15.63
CA LYS A 458 -13.06 20.05 -14.46
C LYS A 458 -11.71 19.50 -14.93
N LYS A 459 -10.67 20.35 -14.94
CA LYS A 459 -9.31 19.94 -15.35
C LYS A 459 -8.92 18.72 -14.53
N GLU A 460 -8.56 17.62 -15.20
CA GLU A 460 -8.10 16.38 -14.55
C GLU A 460 -6.89 16.70 -13.65
N SER A 461 -6.82 16.06 -12.49
CA SER A 461 -5.69 16.23 -11.57
C SER A 461 -4.40 15.77 -12.25
N GLU A 462 -3.27 16.43 -11.94
CA GLU A 462 -1.96 16.04 -12.47
C GLU A 462 -1.59 14.60 -12.07
N VAL A 463 -1.91 14.25 -10.81
CA VAL A 463 -1.87 12.88 -10.29
C VAL A 463 -3.31 12.49 -9.96
N PRO A 464 -3.91 11.52 -10.67
CA PRO A 464 -5.28 11.09 -10.41
C PRO A 464 -5.39 10.33 -9.08
N GLU A 465 -6.54 10.46 -8.43
CA GLU A 465 -6.92 9.61 -7.31
C GLU A 465 -7.69 8.40 -7.83
N ARG A 466 -7.24 7.20 -7.48
CA ARG A 466 -7.89 5.94 -7.89
C ARG A 466 -9.22 5.72 -7.19
N PHE A 467 -9.25 6.04 -5.90
CA PHE A 467 -10.45 5.97 -5.06
C PHE A 467 -10.90 7.36 -4.67
N LYS A 468 -12.21 7.54 -4.41
CA LYS A 468 -12.72 8.81 -3.92
C LYS A 468 -12.15 9.08 -2.52
N VAL A 469 -11.64 10.28 -2.30
CA VAL A 469 -11.08 10.71 -1.02
C VAL A 469 -11.98 11.78 -0.39
N VAL A 470 -12.40 11.57 0.86
CA VAL A 470 -13.27 12.48 1.61
C VAL A 470 -12.66 12.86 2.96
N LYS A 471 -13.15 13.93 3.59
CA LYS A 471 -12.79 14.22 4.99
C LYS A 471 -13.45 13.19 5.89
N LYS A 472 -12.82 12.82 7.01
CA LYS A 472 -13.37 11.86 7.98
C LYS A 472 -14.77 12.21 8.49
N GLU A 473 -15.09 13.50 8.62
CA GLU A 473 -16.43 13.97 9.04
C GLU A 473 -17.50 13.82 7.95
N LYS A 474 -17.08 13.54 6.72
CA LYS A 474 -17.92 13.31 5.54
C LYS A 474 -17.60 11.94 4.92
N TRP A 475 -17.16 11.00 5.76
CA TRP A 475 -16.88 9.64 5.32
C TRP A 475 -18.12 9.03 4.67
N GLU A 476 -17.88 8.24 3.65
CA GLU A 476 -18.88 7.48 2.91
C GLU A 476 -18.29 6.11 2.57
N GLU A 477 -19.16 5.12 2.45
CA GLU A 477 -18.78 3.74 2.14
C GLU A 477 -17.96 3.67 0.84
N GLY A 478 -16.88 2.89 0.86
CA GLY A 478 -15.95 2.76 -0.27
C GLY A 478 -14.99 3.94 -0.50
N ALA A 479 -15.13 5.08 0.20
CA ALA A 479 -14.18 6.19 0.08
C ALA A 479 -12.99 6.07 1.04
N MET A 480 -11.84 6.58 0.60
CA MET A 480 -10.68 6.80 1.45
C MET A 480 -10.84 8.04 2.33
N VAL A 481 -10.11 8.08 3.44
CA VAL A 481 -10.05 9.25 4.31
C VAL A 481 -8.85 10.13 4.01
N LYS A 482 -9.10 11.42 3.79
CA LYS A 482 -8.06 12.42 3.56
C LYS A 482 -7.05 12.45 4.71
N GLY A 483 -5.78 12.23 4.37
CA GLY A 483 -4.66 12.24 5.32
C GLY A 483 -4.47 10.94 6.09
N ARG A 484 -5.27 9.89 5.82
CA ARG A 484 -5.04 8.51 6.27
C ARG A 484 -4.46 7.75 5.08
N ASN A 485 -3.16 7.46 5.10
CA ASN A 485 -2.57 6.64 4.05
C ASN A 485 -3.07 5.19 4.16
N GLU A 486 -3.23 4.50 3.03
CA GLU A 486 -3.80 3.14 2.99
C GLU A 486 -2.93 2.23 2.12
N PRO A 487 -2.98 0.89 2.30
CA PRO A 487 -2.16 -0.04 1.53
C PRO A 487 -2.36 0.06 0.01
N CYS A 488 -3.54 0.50 -0.43
CA CYS A 488 -3.82 0.68 -1.85
C CYS A 488 -2.92 1.74 -2.52
N THR A 489 -2.28 2.61 -1.74
CA THR A 489 -1.34 3.62 -2.27
C THR A 489 0.04 3.05 -2.59
N ILE A 490 0.30 1.76 -2.32
CA ILE A 490 1.56 1.09 -2.66
C ILE A 490 1.89 1.18 -4.16
N GLU A 491 0.88 1.30 -5.03
CA GLU A 491 1.06 1.55 -6.47
C GLU A 491 1.88 2.83 -6.72
N ARG A 492 1.69 3.86 -5.91
CA ARG A 492 2.44 5.12 -6.01
C ARG A 492 3.90 4.93 -5.62
N ILE A 493 4.16 4.09 -4.62
CA ILE A 493 5.53 3.77 -4.18
C ILE A 493 6.28 3.08 -5.32
N ALA A 494 5.68 2.05 -5.93
CA ALA A 494 6.27 1.33 -7.06
C ALA A 494 6.54 2.25 -8.26
N ILE A 495 5.59 3.12 -8.61
CA ILE A 495 5.76 4.12 -9.69
C ILE A 495 6.95 5.03 -9.40
N ILE A 496 7.04 5.60 -8.19
CA ILE A 496 8.13 6.52 -7.83
C ILE A 496 9.49 5.81 -7.92
N VAL A 497 9.58 4.58 -7.40
CA VAL A 497 10.81 3.78 -7.49
C VAL A 497 11.18 3.51 -8.94
N ALA A 498 10.23 3.12 -9.78
CA ALA A 498 10.46 2.83 -11.19
C ALA A 498 11.03 4.06 -11.93
N GLU A 499 10.43 5.23 -11.71
CA GLU A 499 10.88 6.49 -12.30
C GLU A 499 12.26 6.92 -11.83
N ILE A 500 12.52 6.84 -10.51
CA ILE A 500 13.83 7.19 -9.94
C ILE A 500 14.94 6.32 -10.54
N LYS A 501 14.65 5.04 -10.77
CA LYS A 501 15.61 4.05 -11.25
C LYS A 501 15.71 3.97 -12.78
N GLY A 502 14.75 4.54 -13.50
CA GLY A 502 14.69 4.45 -14.97
C GLY A 502 14.38 3.04 -15.46
N THR A 503 13.48 2.33 -14.77
CA THR A 503 13.07 0.94 -15.04
C THR A 503 11.54 0.87 -15.11
N THR A 504 10.96 -0.29 -15.42
CA THR A 504 9.50 -0.45 -15.47
C THR A 504 8.89 -0.69 -14.08
N VAL A 505 7.61 -0.36 -13.92
CA VAL A 505 6.85 -0.70 -12.70
C VAL A 505 6.81 -2.22 -12.50
N GLU A 506 6.69 -2.99 -13.59
CA GLU A 506 6.74 -4.46 -13.57
C GLU A 506 8.04 -4.99 -12.93
N GLU A 507 9.20 -4.51 -13.38
CA GLU A 507 10.49 -4.95 -12.82
C GLU A 507 10.62 -4.64 -11.32
N VAL A 508 10.12 -3.48 -10.87
CA VAL A 508 10.11 -3.11 -9.45
C VAL A 508 9.18 -4.04 -8.66
N CYS A 509 7.95 -4.23 -9.13
CA CYS A 509 6.95 -5.07 -8.48
C CYS A 509 7.42 -6.52 -8.35
N GLU A 510 7.95 -7.09 -9.43
CA GLU A 510 8.42 -8.48 -9.44
C GLU A 510 9.66 -8.69 -8.56
N ALA A 511 10.60 -7.72 -8.55
CA ALA A 511 11.74 -7.77 -7.66
C ALA A 511 11.34 -7.66 -6.18
N ALA A 512 10.50 -6.67 -5.84
CA ALA A 512 10.01 -6.49 -4.47
C ALA A 512 9.18 -7.69 -4.00
N TRP A 513 8.33 -8.24 -4.87
CA TRP A 513 7.57 -9.46 -4.60
C TRP A 513 8.51 -10.62 -4.30
N ALA A 514 9.44 -10.94 -5.21
CA ALA A 514 10.36 -12.07 -5.05
C ALA A 514 11.20 -11.96 -3.76
N ASN A 515 11.69 -10.76 -3.44
CA ASN A 515 12.41 -10.49 -2.20
C ASN A 515 11.55 -10.76 -0.97
N THR A 516 10.30 -10.29 -0.98
CA THR A 516 9.37 -10.45 0.14
C THR A 516 8.97 -11.90 0.37
N ILE A 517 8.65 -12.64 -0.70
CA ILE A 517 8.39 -14.09 -0.62
C ILE A 517 9.59 -14.84 -0.07
N LYS A 518 10.80 -14.53 -0.56
CA LYS A 518 12.04 -15.18 -0.11
C LYS A 518 12.28 -15.01 1.39
N VAL A 519 12.02 -13.83 1.95
CA VAL A 519 12.31 -13.52 3.36
C VAL A 519 11.19 -14.00 4.28
N PHE A 520 9.93 -13.72 3.93
CA PHE A 520 8.80 -13.91 4.82
C PHE A 520 7.97 -15.17 4.55
N GLY A 521 8.16 -15.84 3.41
CA GLY A 521 7.45 -17.08 3.09
C GLY A 521 5.95 -16.91 2.90
N VAL A 522 5.50 -15.72 2.51
CA VAL A 522 4.07 -15.38 2.33
C VAL A 522 3.60 -15.76 0.93
N GLU A 523 3.54 -17.05 0.58
CA GLU A 523 3.08 -17.51 -0.75
C GLU A 523 1.57 -17.40 -0.97
#